data_AF-A0A8H6LDA6-F1
#
_entry.id   AF-A0A8H6LDA6-F1
#
_cell.length_a   1.000
_cell.length_b   1.000
_cell.length_c   1.000
_cell.angle_alpha   90.00
_cell.angle_beta   90.00
_cell.angle_gamma   90.00
#
_symmetry.space_group_name_H-M   'P 1'
#
loop_
_entity.id
_entity.type
_entity.pdbx_description
1 polymer ?
#
loop_
_entity_poly.entity_id
_entity_poly.type
_entity_poly.pdbx_seq_one_letter_code
_entity_poly.pdbx_strand_id
1 'polypeptide(L)'
;MFENDTDDSASNVCVKGGFNPDNRESLPFLYAIYRLEAEFYYYLAPRLKIPLPPVSDAVVGLLTPEEWDQWFAPGARPPVPKFMEDRERMTAAFKALWASDSKMKCIVHGDAHIGNTFISPTGEPGFLDWQVNHAASALHDVAYFIGGSMLIQDRRAHEKDLLQSYLSALKHMGGPKLGIENVWEDSRR
;
A
#
# COMPACT_ATOMS: atom_id res chain seq x y z
N MET A 1 21.37 -29.97 -4.80
CA MET A 1 22.68 -29.35 -5.06
C MET A 1 22.43 -28.41 -6.23
N PHE A 2 22.16 -27.14 -5.93
CA PHE A 2 22.07 -26.10 -6.95
C PHE A 2 23.30 -25.24 -6.70
N GLU A 3 24.24 -25.35 -7.65
CA GLU A 3 25.50 -24.64 -7.64
C GLU A 3 25.23 -23.14 -7.86
N ASN A 4 26.00 -22.34 -7.12
CA ASN A 4 26.12 -20.91 -7.31
C ASN A 4 26.48 -20.62 -8.77
N ASP A 5 25.60 -19.88 -9.44
CA ASP A 5 26.04 -18.98 -10.50
C ASP A 5 25.64 -17.56 -10.09
N THR A 6 26.61 -16.68 -10.26
CA THR A 6 26.65 -15.28 -9.84
C THR A 6 25.38 -14.52 -10.19
N ASP A 7 24.46 -14.43 -9.24
CA ASP A 7 23.26 -13.59 -9.37
C ASP A 7 23.58 -12.20 -8.82
N ASP A 8 23.71 -11.24 -9.73
CA ASP A 8 23.83 -9.81 -9.44
C ASP A 8 22.45 -9.20 -9.11
N SER A 9 21.54 -10.00 -8.54
CA SER A 9 20.25 -9.55 -8.04
C SER A 9 20.48 -8.71 -6.79
N ALA A 10 20.53 -7.39 -7.00
CA ALA A 10 20.48 -6.32 -6.02
C ALA A 10 20.71 -6.77 -4.56
N SER A 11 21.97 -6.83 -4.12
CA SER A 11 22.38 -7.30 -2.79
C SER A 11 21.91 -6.44 -1.61
N ASN A 12 21.03 -5.45 -1.86
CA ASN A 12 20.58 -4.47 -0.89
C ASN A 12 19.05 -4.31 -0.98
N VAL A 13 18.30 -5.27 -0.43
CA VAL A 13 16.88 -5.05 -0.12
C VAL A 13 16.80 -4.37 1.25
N CYS A 14 16.44 -3.08 1.25
CA CYS A 14 16.19 -2.34 2.48
C CYS A 14 14.74 -2.59 2.92
N VAL A 15 14.61 -3.35 4.01
CA VAL A 15 13.35 -3.46 4.74
C VAL A 15 13.24 -2.22 5.63
N LYS A 16 12.22 -1.39 5.39
CA LYS A 16 12.17 -0.08 6.03
C LYS A 16 10.76 0.24 6.55
N GLY A 17 10.73 0.51 7.86
CA GLY A 17 9.64 1.03 8.68
C GLY A 17 10.25 1.53 10.00
N GLY A 18 9.75 2.64 10.57
CA GLY A 18 10.21 3.20 11.85
C GLY A 18 11.35 4.23 11.78
N PHE A 19 11.30 5.26 10.92
CA PHE A 19 12.35 6.30 10.88
C PHE A 19 12.03 7.56 11.66
N ASN A 20 10.85 7.67 12.27
CA ASN A 20 10.55 8.73 13.24
C ASN A 20 11.51 8.56 14.46
N PRO A 21 12.40 9.54 14.74
CA PRO A 21 13.31 9.48 15.88
C PRO A 21 12.60 9.24 17.21
N ASP A 22 11.41 9.83 17.38
CA ASP A 22 10.60 9.71 18.60
C ASP A 22 10.11 8.26 18.81
N ASN A 23 9.75 7.57 17.72
CA ASN A 23 9.34 6.16 17.77
C ASN A 23 10.51 5.22 18.06
N ARG A 24 11.75 5.60 17.68
CA ARG A 24 12.95 4.80 17.97
C ARG A 24 13.35 4.86 19.44
N GLU A 25 13.21 6.03 20.06
CA GLU A 25 13.47 6.20 21.49
C GLU A 25 12.39 5.53 22.34
N SER A 26 11.12 5.65 21.94
CA SER A 26 10.00 5.13 22.72
C SER A 26 9.76 3.62 22.55
N LEU A 27 10.06 3.04 21.39
CA LEU A 27 9.69 1.65 21.04
C LEU A 27 10.83 0.92 20.29
N PRO A 28 11.98 0.66 20.95
CA PRO A 28 13.18 0.12 20.30
C PRO A 28 13.01 -1.29 19.69
N PHE A 29 12.00 -2.05 20.14
CA PHE A 29 11.70 -3.40 19.63
C PHE A 29 11.03 -3.40 18.25
N LEU A 30 10.43 -2.27 17.80
CA LEU A 30 9.75 -2.18 16.50
C LEU A 30 10.67 -2.53 15.33
N TYR A 31 11.96 -2.23 15.44
CA TYR A 31 12.94 -2.57 14.42
C TYR A 31 13.04 -4.08 14.14
N ALA A 32 12.98 -4.89 15.19
CA ALA A 32 13.01 -6.34 15.04
C ALA A 32 11.74 -6.84 14.34
N ILE A 33 10.59 -6.23 14.66
CA ILE A 33 9.30 -6.57 14.05
C ILE A 33 9.31 -6.27 12.54
N TYR A 34 9.68 -5.05 12.15
CA TYR A 34 9.72 -4.67 10.72
C TYR A 34 10.66 -5.54 9.89
N ARG A 35 11.83 -5.89 10.45
CA ARG A 35 12.78 -6.79 9.81
C ARG A 35 12.19 -8.18 9.59
N LEU A 36 11.61 -8.76 10.64
CA LEU A 36 11.02 -10.10 10.60
C LEU A 36 9.84 -10.17 9.63
N GLU A 37 9.05 -9.11 9.55
CA GLU A 37 7.92 -8.99 8.62
C GLU A 37 8.37 -9.08 7.16
N ALA A 38 9.40 -8.34 6.77
CA ALA A 38 9.87 -8.42 5.40
C ALA A 38 10.67 -9.69 5.11
N GLU A 39 11.43 -10.23 6.07
CA GLU A 39 12.03 -11.56 5.95
C GLU A 39 10.94 -12.62 5.72
N PHE A 40 9.80 -12.51 6.41
CA PHE A 40 8.65 -13.39 6.20
C PHE A 40 8.09 -13.25 4.77
N TYR A 41 7.84 -12.03 4.29
CA TYR A 41 7.28 -11.83 2.95
C TYR A 41 8.25 -12.22 1.82
N TYR A 42 9.56 -12.11 2.05
CA TYR A 42 10.57 -12.50 1.06
C TYR A 42 10.83 -14.01 1.05
N TYR A 43 11.11 -14.61 2.21
CA TYR A 43 11.55 -16.01 2.27
C TYR A 43 10.42 -17.01 2.43
N LEU A 44 9.38 -16.65 3.18
CA LEU A 44 8.35 -17.59 3.63
C LEU A 44 7.06 -17.46 2.82
N ALA A 45 6.50 -16.26 2.66
CA ALA A 45 5.19 -16.06 2.02
C ALA A 45 5.03 -16.72 0.64
N PRO A 46 6.02 -16.68 -0.29
CA PRO A 46 5.90 -17.34 -1.59
C PRO A 46 5.79 -18.87 -1.53
N ARG A 47 6.18 -19.47 -0.40
CA ARG A 47 6.18 -20.93 -0.19
C ARG A 47 4.97 -21.38 0.64
N LEU A 48 4.26 -20.45 1.26
CA LEU A 48 3.12 -20.73 2.11
C LEU A 48 1.88 -21.08 1.28
N LYS A 49 1.13 -22.09 1.74
CA LYS A 49 -0.18 -22.48 1.22
C LYS A 49 -1.28 -22.29 2.25
N ILE A 50 -1.05 -21.40 3.21
CA ILE A 50 -2.05 -21.06 4.22
C ILE A 50 -2.95 -19.95 3.67
N PRO A 51 -4.27 -19.99 3.91
CA PRO A 51 -5.13 -18.86 3.62
C PRO A 51 -4.71 -17.70 4.53
N LEU A 52 -4.35 -16.55 3.95
CA LEU A 52 -4.14 -15.33 4.70
C LEU A 52 -5.50 -14.75 5.11
N PRO A 53 -5.65 -14.26 6.35
CA PRO A 53 -6.87 -13.56 6.75
C PRO A 53 -7.06 -12.34 5.84
N PRO A 54 -8.30 -12.04 5.41
CA PRO A 54 -8.56 -10.85 4.62
C PRO A 54 -8.13 -9.59 5.40
N VAL A 55 -7.36 -8.70 4.77
CA VAL A 55 -7.06 -7.36 5.31
C VAL A 55 -8.34 -6.61 5.71
N SER A 56 -9.46 -6.90 5.04
CA SER A 56 -10.77 -6.36 5.39
C SER A 56 -11.17 -6.58 6.85
N ASP A 57 -10.82 -7.74 7.41
CA ASP A 57 -11.23 -8.08 8.78
C ASP A 57 -10.46 -7.27 9.81
N ALA A 58 -9.16 -7.06 9.57
CA ALA A 58 -8.30 -6.21 10.40
C ALA A 58 -8.78 -4.75 10.37
N VAL A 59 -9.00 -4.20 9.18
CA VAL A 59 -9.42 -2.80 9.03
C VAL A 59 -10.84 -2.58 9.55
N VAL A 60 -11.77 -3.54 9.44
CA VAL A 60 -13.08 -3.44 10.08
C VAL A 60 -12.97 -3.41 11.62
N GLY A 61 -12.00 -4.12 12.20
CA GLY A 61 -11.66 -4.02 13.62
C GLY A 61 -11.29 -2.59 14.05
N LEU A 62 -10.46 -1.93 13.24
CA LEU A 62 -10.07 -0.52 13.45
C LEU A 62 -11.23 0.49 13.33
N LEU A 63 -12.34 0.08 12.71
CA LEU A 63 -13.54 0.91 12.53
C LEU A 63 -14.65 0.63 13.56
N THR A 64 -14.35 -0.19 14.58
CA THR A 64 -15.26 -0.36 15.72
C THR A 64 -15.47 0.99 16.42
N PRO A 65 -16.64 1.22 17.07
CA PRO A 65 -16.88 2.49 17.76
C PRO A 65 -15.80 2.83 18.78
N GLU A 66 -15.34 1.84 19.54
CA GLU A 66 -14.33 2.01 20.59
C GLU A 66 -12.98 2.44 20.02
N GLU A 67 -12.51 1.80 18.95
CA GLU A 67 -11.27 2.21 18.28
C GLU A 67 -11.46 3.55 17.57
N TRP A 68 -12.54 3.74 16.80
CA TRP A 68 -12.80 5.00 16.12
C TRP A 68 -12.76 6.22 17.05
N ASP A 69 -13.41 6.12 18.22
CA ASP A 69 -13.46 7.21 19.19
C ASP A 69 -12.07 7.56 19.74
N GLN A 70 -11.15 6.58 19.88
CA GLN A 70 -9.77 6.84 20.29
C GLN A 70 -8.99 7.61 19.22
N TRP A 71 -9.16 7.26 17.95
CA TRP A 71 -8.41 7.85 16.84
C TRP A 71 -8.95 9.23 16.43
N PHE A 72 -10.25 9.46 16.64
CA PHE A 72 -10.92 10.73 16.34
C PHE A 72 -11.10 11.63 17.57
N ALA A 73 -10.56 11.23 18.73
CA ALA A 73 -10.56 12.04 19.95
C ALA A 73 -9.92 13.43 19.71
N PRO A 74 -10.36 14.46 20.45
CA PRO A 74 -9.76 15.80 20.37
C PRO A 74 -8.24 15.75 20.59
N GLY A 75 -7.46 16.23 19.60
CA GLY A 75 -6.00 16.30 19.67
C GLY A 75 -5.25 15.04 19.19
N ALA A 76 -5.94 13.96 18.83
CA ALA A 76 -5.32 12.69 18.42
C ALA A 76 -4.88 12.63 16.93
N ARG A 77 -5.29 13.59 16.09
CA ARG A 77 -5.11 13.51 14.63
C ARG A 77 -4.75 14.85 13.95
N PRO A 78 -4.04 14.80 12.81
CA PRO A 78 -4.11 15.86 11.82
C PRO A 78 -5.55 16.09 11.37
N PRO A 79 -5.95 17.33 11.02
CA PRO A 79 -7.31 17.60 10.55
C PRO A 79 -7.58 16.85 9.23
N VAL A 80 -8.67 16.09 9.19
CA VAL A 80 -9.18 15.44 7.96
C VAL A 80 -10.44 16.19 7.47
N PRO A 81 -10.84 16.03 6.21
CA PRO A 81 -12.11 16.55 5.73
C PRO A 81 -13.30 16.04 6.57
N LYS A 82 -14.27 16.91 6.91
CA LYS A 82 -15.44 16.56 7.76
C LYS A 82 -16.16 15.28 7.33
N PHE A 83 -16.22 15.00 6.03
CA PHE A 83 -16.89 13.80 5.52
C PHE A 83 -16.19 12.48 5.88
N MET A 84 -14.91 12.53 6.28
CA MET A 84 -14.13 11.36 6.73
C MET A 84 -14.30 11.13 8.24
N GLU A 85 -14.93 12.06 8.96
CA GLU A 85 -15.29 11.89 10.39
C GLU A 85 -16.54 11.03 10.57
N ASP A 86 -17.24 10.74 9.48
CA ASP A 86 -18.41 9.87 9.46
C ASP A 86 -17.96 8.40 9.37
N ARG A 87 -17.92 7.73 10.52
CA ARG A 87 -17.54 6.32 10.67
C ARG A 87 -18.36 5.39 9.78
N GLU A 88 -19.67 5.61 9.68
CA GLU A 88 -20.57 4.76 8.89
C GLU A 88 -20.26 4.89 7.41
N ARG A 89 -20.05 6.13 6.94
CA ARG A 89 -19.64 6.41 5.57
C ARG A 89 -18.28 5.80 5.24
N MET A 90 -17.29 5.92 6.13
CA MET A 90 -15.97 5.32 5.92
C MET A 90 -16.04 3.80 5.91
N THR A 91 -16.80 3.19 6.82
CA THR A 91 -17.04 1.74 6.85
C THR A 91 -17.69 1.26 5.56
N ALA A 92 -18.71 1.97 5.07
CA ALA A 92 -19.37 1.64 3.81
C ALA A 92 -18.42 1.75 2.61
N ALA A 93 -17.57 2.77 2.58
CA ALA A 93 -16.57 2.96 1.53
C ALA A 93 -15.54 1.81 1.50
N PHE A 94 -14.96 1.43 2.65
CA PHE A 94 -14.02 0.31 2.72
C PHE A 94 -14.67 -1.02 2.31
N LYS A 95 -15.90 -1.29 2.78
CA LYS A 95 -16.64 -2.49 2.36
C LYS A 95 -16.91 -2.52 0.86
N ALA A 96 -17.26 -1.39 0.26
CA ALA A 96 -17.46 -1.29 -1.19
C ALA A 96 -16.17 -1.55 -1.97
N LEU A 97 -15.04 -1.02 -1.49
CA LEU A 97 -13.72 -1.25 -2.06
C LEU A 97 -13.36 -2.74 -2.08
N TRP A 98 -13.50 -3.44 -0.95
CA TRP A 98 -13.16 -4.88 -0.88
C TRP A 98 -14.18 -5.79 -1.55
N ALA A 99 -15.44 -5.38 -1.67
CA ALA A 99 -16.44 -6.11 -2.44
C ALA A 99 -16.20 -6.03 -3.96
N SER A 100 -15.33 -5.11 -4.41
CA SER A 100 -15.02 -4.96 -5.83
C SER A 100 -14.21 -6.16 -6.34
N ASP A 101 -14.76 -6.88 -7.32
CA ASP A 101 -14.06 -7.98 -7.96
C ASP A 101 -13.29 -7.47 -9.18
N SER A 102 -11.97 -7.38 -9.05
CA SER A 102 -11.08 -7.07 -10.17
C SER A 102 -10.65 -8.35 -10.88
N LYS A 103 -10.66 -8.32 -12.21
CA LYS A 103 -10.10 -9.40 -13.04
C LYS A 103 -8.57 -9.40 -13.06
N MET A 104 -7.94 -8.33 -12.59
CA MET A 104 -6.50 -8.14 -12.54
C MET A 104 -6.04 -8.15 -11.08
N LYS A 105 -5.96 -9.34 -10.47
CA LYS A 105 -5.49 -9.48 -9.09
C LYS A 105 -3.98 -9.66 -9.03
N CYS A 106 -3.33 -8.92 -8.14
CA CYS A 106 -1.95 -9.15 -7.73
C CYS A 106 -1.81 -8.92 -6.23
N ILE A 107 -0.63 -9.21 -5.69
CA ILE A 107 -0.27 -8.74 -4.35
C ILE A 107 0.00 -7.23 -4.46
N VAL A 108 -0.67 -6.46 -3.61
CA VAL A 108 -0.51 -5.00 -3.51
C VAL A 108 0.15 -4.65 -2.19
N HIS A 109 0.72 -3.46 -2.10
CA HIS A 109 1.17 -2.87 -0.86
C HIS A 109 0.00 -2.65 0.10
N GLY A 110 -1.13 -2.14 -0.39
CA GLY A 110 -2.37 -1.94 0.37
C GLY A 110 -2.42 -0.65 1.20
N ASP A 111 -1.29 0.07 1.32
CA ASP A 111 -1.20 1.38 1.99
C ASP A 111 -0.15 2.30 1.35
N ALA A 112 -0.19 2.36 0.01
CA ALA A 112 0.74 3.13 -0.80
C ALA A 112 0.42 4.64 -0.79
N HIS A 113 0.41 5.28 0.37
CA HIS A 113 0.26 6.74 0.50
C HIS A 113 1.62 7.44 0.62
N ILE A 114 1.68 8.76 0.39
CA ILE A 114 2.95 9.53 0.42
C ILE A 114 3.72 9.41 1.74
N GLY A 115 3.03 9.23 2.87
CA GLY A 115 3.67 9.02 4.18
C GLY A 115 4.46 7.71 4.30
N ASN A 116 4.20 6.76 3.40
CA ASN A 116 4.84 5.45 3.32
C ASN A 116 5.84 5.41 2.15
N THR A 117 6.38 6.56 1.76
CA THR A 117 7.43 6.65 0.74
C THR A 117 8.75 7.13 1.30
N PHE A 118 9.83 6.80 0.61
CA PHE A 118 11.16 7.34 0.86
C PHE A 118 11.92 7.54 -0.44
N ILE A 119 13.00 8.33 -0.36
CA ILE A 119 14.03 8.41 -1.37
C ILE A 119 15.30 7.78 -0.79
N SER A 120 15.92 6.85 -1.51
CA SER A 120 17.17 6.21 -1.12
C SER A 120 18.33 7.23 -1.13
N PRO A 121 19.47 6.93 -0.48
CA PRO A 121 20.66 7.78 -0.60
C PRO A 121 21.16 7.97 -2.03
N THR A 122 20.85 7.01 -2.93
CA THR A 122 21.15 7.04 -4.36
C THR A 122 20.08 7.77 -5.20
N GLY A 123 19.01 8.26 -4.57
CA GLY A 123 17.98 9.08 -5.23
C GLY A 123 16.76 8.30 -5.73
N GLU A 124 16.68 7.00 -5.49
CA GLU A 124 15.60 6.15 -5.98
C GLU A 124 14.40 6.18 -5.02
N PRO A 125 13.16 6.33 -5.52
CA PRO A 125 11.98 6.25 -4.68
C PRO A 125 11.66 4.80 -4.27
N GLY A 126 11.04 4.63 -3.11
CA GLY A 126 10.54 3.33 -2.65
C GLY A 126 9.39 3.46 -1.65
N PHE A 127 8.75 2.33 -1.38
CA PHE A 127 7.66 2.21 -0.39
C PHE A 127 8.13 1.55 0.91
N LEU A 128 7.47 1.91 2.00
CA LEU A 128 7.69 1.47 3.38
C LEU A 128 6.41 0.86 3.92
N ASP A 129 6.51 0.08 5.00
CA ASP A 129 5.35 -0.35 5.79
C ASP A 129 4.38 -1.27 5.03
N TRP A 130 4.85 -2.49 4.72
CA TRP A 130 4.13 -3.50 3.94
C TRP A 130 3.12 -4.33 4.76
N GLN A 131 2.72 -3.85 5.92
CA GLN A 131 1.94 -4.61 6.91
C GLN A 131 0.50 -4.96 6.46
N VAL A 132 -0.02 -4.26 5.45
CA VAL A 132 -1.36 -4.50 4.89
C VAL A 132 -1.32 -5.06 3.47
N ASN A 133 -0.26 -5.76 3.09
CA ASN A 133 -0.24 -6.39 1.78
C ASN A 133 -1.34 -7.46 1.65
N HIS A 134 -1.99 -7.51 0.50
CA HIS A 134 -3.07 -8.46 0.23
C HIS A 134 -3.29 -8.62 -1.26
N ALA A 135 -4.12 -9.61 -1.64
CA ALA A 135 -4.56 -9.74 -3.02
C ALA A 135 -5.65 -8.70 -3.32
N ALA A 136 -5.37 -7.77 -4.23
CA ALA A 136 -6.32 -6.74 -4.67
C ALA A 136 -6.16 -6.46 -6.17
N SER A 137 -6.95 -5.53 -6.69
CA SER A 137 -6.76 -5.01 -8.05
C SER A 137 -5.34 -4.48 -8.23
N ALA A 138 -4.70 -4.75 -9.36
CA ALA A 138 -3.38 -4.23 -9.71
C ALA A 138 -3.30 -2.69 -9.74
N LEU A 139 -4.45 -2.01 -9.73
CA LEU A 139 -4.56 -0.56 -9.71
C LEU A 139 -4.76 0.02 -8.31
N HIS A 140 -4.94 -0.82 -7.29
CA HIS A 140 -5.26 -0.37 -5.92
C HIS A 140 -4.23 0.63 -5.41
N ASP A 141 -2.95 0.26 -5.42
CA ASP A 141 -1.87 1.13 -4.95
C ASP A 141 -1.72 2.39 -5.79
N VAL A 142 -1.93 2.29 -7.11
CA VAL A 142 -1.81 3.43 -8.04
C VAL A 142 -2.93 4.45 -7.78
N ALA A 143 -4.17 3.98 -7.68
CA ALA A 143 -5.33 4.82 -7.41
C ALA A 143 -5.23 5.47 -6.02
N TYR A 144 -4.81 4.70 -5.01
CA TYR A 144 -4.59 5.22 -3.66
C TYR A 144 -3.47 6.28 -3.64
N PHE A 145 -2.32 5.98 -4.26
CA PHE A 145 -1.20 6.92 -4.31
C PHE A 145 -1.57 8.23 -5.01
N ILE A 146 -2.17 8.17 -6.20
CA ILE A 146 -2.61 9.36 -6.96
C ILE A 146 -3.68 10.13 -6.17
N GLY A 147 -4.66 9.42 -5.60
CA GLY A 147 -5.75 10.02 -4.82
C GLY A 147 -5.26 10.73 -3.55
N GLY A 148 -4.25 10.17 -2.89
CA GLY A 148 -3.70 10.70 -1.64
C GLY A 148 -2.58 11.72 -1.80
N SER A 149 -1.98 11.83 -2.99
CA SER A 149 -0.82 12.71 -3.24
C SER A 149 -1.16 14.04 -3.92
N MET A 150 -2.37 14.21 -4.43
CA MET A 150 -2.73 15.33 -5.30
C MET A 150 -3.96 16.09 -4.84
N LEU A 151 -4.02 17.39 -5.16
CA LEU A 151 -5.26 18.14 -5.09
C LEU A 151 -6.27 17.59 -6.12
N ILE A 152 -7.56 17.72 -5.81
CA ILE A 152 -8.64 17.21 -6.67
C ILE A 152 -8.54 17.76 -8.10
N GLN A 153 -8.19 19.04 -8.25
CA GLN A 153 -8.08 19.69 -9.55
C GLN A 153 -6.90 19.12 -10.35
N ASP A 154 -5.74 18.99 -9.73
CA ASP A 154 -4.54 18.42 -10.36
C ASP A 154 -4.75 16.96 -10.73
N ARG A 155 -5.37 16.16 -9.85
CA ARG A 155 -5.73 14.77 -10.16
C ARG A 155 -6.61 14.70 -11.40
N ARG A 156 -7.69 15.51 -11.47
CA ARG A 156 -8.58 15.51 -12.64
C ARG A 156 -7.87 15.91 -13.92
N ALA A 157 -6.87 16.78 -13.84
CA ALA A 157 -6.09 17.21 -14.99
C ALA A 157 -5.07 16.15 -15.45
N HIS A 158 -4.52 15.34 -14.54
CA HIS A 158 -3.32 14.52 -14.81
C HIS A 158 -3.47 13.01 -14.59
N GLU A 159 -4.57 12.52 -13.98
CA GLU A 159 -4.73 11.11 -13.60
C GLU A 159 -4.60 10.14 -14.77
N LYS A 160 -5.12 10.48 -15.95
CA LYS A 160 -4.96 9.65 -17.16
C LYS A 160 -3.51 9.53 -17.59
N ASP A 161 -2.77 10.63 -17.59
CA ASP A 161 -1.37 10.65 -18.02
C ASP A 161 -0.49 9.88 -17.03
N LEU A 162 -0.73 10.06 -15.72
CA LEU A 162 -0.05 9.30 -14.66
C LEU A 162 -0.31 7.80 -14.77
N LEU A 163 -1.56 7.41 -15.00
CA LEU A 163 -1.92 6.01 -15.22
C LEU A 163 -1.24 5.45 -16.49
N GLN A 164 -1.21 6.23 -17.57
CA GLN A 164 -0.52 5.84 -18.81
C GLN A 164 0.99 5.65 -18.60
N SER A 165 1.63 6.51 -17.79
CA SER A 165 3.03 6.36 -17.38
C SER A 165 3.25 5.08 -16.57
N TYR A 166 2.38 4.78 -15.60
CA TYR A 166 2.43 3.54 -14.83
C TYR A 166 2.34 2.30 -15.73
N LEU A 167 1.36 2.25 -16.64
CA LEU A 167 1.18 1.12 -17.56
C LEU A 167 2.39 0.94 -18.50
N SER A 168 3.00 2.05 -18.91
CA SER A 168 4.20 2.03 -19.76
C SER A 168 5.40 1.48 -19.01
N ALA A 169 5.60 1.90 -17.76
CA ALA A 169 6.64 1.38 -16.89
C ALA A 169 6.43 -0.10 -16.57
N LEU A 170 5.20 -0.50 -16.22
CA LEU A 170 4.83 -1.90 -15.98
C LEU A 170 5.21 -2.79 -17.16
N LYS A 171 4.86 -2.39 -18.38
CA LYS A 171 5.23 -3.11 -19.60
C LYS A 171 6.75 -3.16 -19.79
N HIS A 172 7.44 -2.03 -19.60
CA HIS A 172 8.90 -1.95 -19.77
C HIS A 172 9.64 -2.91 -18.82
N MET A 173 9.12 -3.08 -17.60
CA MET A 173 9.65 -4.00 -16.59
C MET A 173 9.21 -5.47 -16.80
N GLY A 174 8.61 -5.80 -17.95
CA GLY A 174 8.19 -7.17 -18.29
C GLY A 174 6.80 -7.57 -17.80
N GLY A 175 6.04 -6.63 -17.23
CA GLY A 175 4.65 -6.83 -16.83
C GLY A 175 3.67 -6.95 -18.01
N PRO A 176 2.41 -7.29 -17.74
CA PRO A 176 1.40 -7.49 -18.77
C PRO A 176 1.09 -6.19 -19.54
N LYS A 177 0.82 -6.31 -20.84
CA LYS A 177 0.37 -5.18 -21.65
C LYS A 177 -1.11 -4.91 -21.40
N LEU A 178 -1.40 -3.87 -20.62
CA LEU A 178 -2.75 -3.38 -20.37
C LEU A 178 -2.95 -2.04 -21.09
N GLY A 179 -4.12 -1.85 -21.71
CA GLY A 179 -4.51 -0.59 -22.30
C GLY A 179 -5.28 0.27 -21.31
N ILE A 180 -5.17 1.60 -21.38
CA ILE A 180 -5.84 2.52 -20.45
C ILE A 180 -7.35 2.30 -20.40
N GLU A 181 -7.98 2.04 -21.55
CA GLU A 181 -9.42 1.75 -21.65
C GLU A 181 -9.83 0.47 -20.88
N ASN A 182 -8.92 -0.47 -20.68
CA ASN A 182 -9.18 -1.71 -19.96
C ASN A 182 -9.09 -1.53 -18.43
N VAL A 183 -8.44 -0.47 -17.98
CA VAL A 183 -8.12 -0.24 -16.56
C VAL A 183 -8.80 1.00 -15.99
N TRP A 184 -9.30 1.90 -16.85
CA TRP A 184 -9.81 3.21 -16.45
C TRP A 184 -10.97 3.12 -15.45
N GLU A 185 -11.96 2.27 -15.71
CA GLU A 185 -13.09 2.08 -14.79
C GLU A 185 -12.66 1.42 -13.48
N ASP A 186 -11.71 0.47 -13.54
CA ASP A 186 -11.17 -0.19 -12.34
C ASP A 186 -10.31 0.76 -11.50
N SER A 187 -9.65 1.76 -12.09
CA SER A 187 -8.87 2.78 -11.36
C SER A 187 -9.71 3.82 -10.64
N ARG A 188 -11.02 3.88 -10.93
CA ARG A 188 -11.95 4.89 -10.40
C ARG A 188 -12.89 4.35 -9.32
N ARG A 189 -12.75 3.06 -8.97
CA ARG A 189 -13.46 2.43 -7.87
C ARG A 189 -12.80 2.77 -6.54
#